data_AF-A0A5S9R4I4-F1
#
_entry.id   AF-A0A5S9R4I4-F1
#
_cell.length_a   1.000
_cell.length_b   1.000
_cell.length_c   1.000
_cell.angle_alpha   90.00
_cell.angle_beta   90.00
_cell.angle_gamma   90.00
#
_symmetry.space_group_name_H-M   'P 1'
#
loop_
_entity.id
_entity.type
_entity.pdbx_description
1 polymer ?
#
loop_
_entity_poly.entity_id
_entity_poly.type
_entity_poly.pdbx_seq_one_letter_code
_entity_poly.pdbx_strand_id
1 'polypeptide(L)' 'MEKMITKRVAVVTGGGSGMGEATCHELARRGHSVAVLDVDEEAGFITGQVLGVNGGAVM' A
#
# COMPACT_ATOMS: atom_id res chain seq x y z
N MET A 1 1.77 -26.06 18.92
CA MET A 1 0.75 -25.37 18.10
C MET A 1 1.43 -24.15 17.48
N GLU A 2 1.79 -24.26 16.20
CA GLU A 2 2.54 -23.22 15.49
C GLU A 2 1.59 -22.07 15.18
N LYS A 3 1.96 -20.85 15.57
CA LYS A 3 1.09 -19.67 15.42
C LYS A 3 1.12 -19.26 13.95
N MET A 4 0.00 -19.40 13.24
CA MET A 4 -0.14 -18.89 11.88
C MET A 4 0.11 -17.37 11.90
N ILE A 5 1.27 -16.92 11.42
CA ILE A 5 1.58 -15.49 11.28
C ILE A 5 0.77 -14.98 10.09
N THR A 6 -0.35 -14.33 10.34
CA THR A 6 -1.10 -13.64 9.28
C THR A 6 -0.35 -12.35 8.94
N LYS A 7 0.02 -12.16 7.67
CA LYS A 7 0.51 -10.87 7.19
C LYS A 7 -0.61 -9.84 7.36
N ARG A 8 -0.32 -8.74 8.06
CA ARG A 8 -1.29 -7.64 8.22
C ARG A 8 -1.37 -6.84 6.93
N VAL A 9 -2.58 -6.41 6.60
CA VAL A 9 -2.85 -5.51 5.48
C VAL A 9 -2.94 -4.08 6.02
N ALA A 10 -2.32 -3.13 5.31
CA ALA A 10 -2.40 -1.70 5.62
C ALA A 10 -3.15 -0.96 4.51
N VAL A 11 -3.95 0.03 4.90
CA VAL A 11 -4.68 0.92 3.98
C VAL A 11 -4.17 2.33 4.22
N VAL A 12 -3.76 3.01 3.16
CA VAL A 12 -3.19 4.36 3.24
C VAL A 12 -4.00 5.30 2.35
N THR A 13 -4.58 6.33 2.94
CA THR A 13 -5.29 7.41 2.24
C THR A 13 -4.34 8.57 1.94
N GLY A 14 -4.47 9.21 0.79
CA GLY A 14 -3.49 10.18 0.30
C GLY A 14 -2.16 9.51 -0.07
N GLY A 15 -2.20 8.23 -0.46
CA GLY A 15 -1.02 7.40 -0.67
C GLY A 15 -0.31 7.64 -2.00
N GLY A 16 -0.85 8.46 -2.90
CA GLY A 16 -0.29 8.72 -4.22
C GLY A 16 0.87 9.70 -4.26
N SER A 17 1.16 10.41 -3.15
CA SER A 17 2.29 11.34 -3.09
C SER A 17 2.81 11.60 -1.67
N GLY A 18 4.00 12.20 -1.58
CA GLY A 18 4.53 12.81 -0.36
C GLY A 18 4.63 11.84 0.82
N MET A 19 4.00 12.20 1.95
CA MET A 19 4.05 11.37 3.17
C MET A 19 3.28 10.05 3.01
N GLY A 20 2.19 10.04 2.25
CA GLY A 20 1.38 8.84 2.05
C GLY A 20 2.15 7.81 1.23
N GLU A 21 2.73 8.24 0.12
CA GLU A 21 3.61 7.41 -0.73
C GLU A 21 4.77 6.82 0.08
N ALA A 22 5.50 7.66 0.83
CA ALA A 22 6.60 7.21 1.68
C ALA A 22 6.14 6.17 2.74
N THR A 23 4.94 6.33 3.27
CA THR A 23 4.33 5.37 4.20
C THR A 23 4.02 4.04 3.52
N CYS A 24 3.46 4.07 2.31
CA CYS A 24 3.22 2.88 1.51
C CYS A 24 4.52 2.09 1.23
N HIS A 25 5.60 2.79 0.87
CA HIS A 25 6.92 2.21 0.67
C HIS A 25 7.47 1.53 1.92
N GLU A 26 7.43 2.19 3.07
CA GLU A 26 7.98 1.61 4.30
C GLU A 26 7.14 0.42 4.80
N LEU A 27 5.81 0.47 4.67
CA LEU A 27 4.93 -0.66 5.02
C LEU A 27 5.18 -1.88 4.12
N ALA A 28 5.31 -1.66 2.81
CA ALA A 28 5.65 -2.70 1.85
C ALA A 28 7.04 -3.29 2.12
N ARG A 29 8.05 -2.45 2.42
CA ARG A 29 9.40 -2.89 2.79
C ARG A 29 9.42 -3.78 4.03
N ARG A 30 8.50 -3.54 4.97
CA ARG A 30 8.28 -4.37 6.16
C ARG A 30 7.50 -5.66 5.88
N GLY A 31 7.11 -5.91 4.63
CA GLY A 31 6.44 -7.13 4.19
C GLY A 31 4.92 -7.14 4.35
N HIS A 32 4.30 -5.97 4.59
CA HIS A 32 2.84 -5.84 4.62
C HIS A 32 2.28 -5.76 3.21
N SER A 33 1.05 -6.27 3.03
CA SER A 33 0.25 -5.90 1.86
C SER A 33 -0.30 -4.49 2.07
N VAL A 34 -0.24 -3.64 1.06
CA VAL A 34 -0.66 -2.23 1.16
C VAL A 34 -1.70 -1.93 0.09
N ALA A 35 -2.81 -1.33 0.51
CA ALA A 35 -3.79 -0.70 -0.38
C ALA A 35 -3.57 0.82 -0.36
N VAL A 36 -3.41 1.40 -1.56
CA VAL A 36 -3.20 2.83 -1.78
C VAL A 36 -4.53 3.44 -2.19
N LEU A 37 -5.02 4.42 -1.43
CA LEU A 37 -6.21 5.20 -1.75
C LEU A 37 -5.80 6.65 -1.92
N ASP A 38 -6.18 7.26 -3.02
CA ASP A 38 -5.95 8.67 -3.28
C ASP A 38 -7.11 9.24 -4.10
N VAL A 39 -7.29 10.56 -4.04
CA VAL A 39 -8.25 11.28 -4.90
C VAL A 39 -7.72 11.41 -6.32
N ASP A 40 -6.40 11.45 -6.47
CA ASP A 40 -5.74 11.37 -7.77
C ASP A 40 -5.49 9.90 -8.12
N GLU A 41 -6.32 9.37 -9.02
CA GLU A 41 -6.28 7.98 -9.46
C GLU A 41 -4.92 7.60 -10.08
N GLU A 42 -4.32 8.49 -10.86
CA GLU A 42 -3.05 8.23 -11.54
C GLU A 42 -1.91 8.13 -10.51
N ALA A 43 -1.86 9.07 -9.57
CA ALA A 43 -0.87 9.08 -8.50
C ALA A 43 -0.97 7.81 -7.61
N GLY A 44 -2.21 7.41 -7.26
CA GLY A 44 -2.47 6.19 -6.51
C GLY A 44 -2.06 4.92 -7.26
N PHE A 45 -2.37 4.85 -8.56
CA PHE A 45 -2.03 3.71 -9.41
C PHE A 45 -0.52 3.53 -9.56
N ILE A 46 0.21 4.61 -9.87
CA ILE A 46 1.67 4.59 -10.01
C ILE A 46 2.32 4.06 -8.72
N THR A 47 1.92 4.61 -7.57
CA THR A 47 2.45 4.17 -6.27
C THR A 47 2.15 2.68 -6.03
N GLY A 48 0.93 2.23 -6.34
CA GLY A 48 0.55 0.82 -6.23
C GLY A 48 1.38 -0.12 -7.11
N GLN A 49 1.73 0.28 -8.33
CA GLN A 49 2.56 -0.53 -9.24
C GLN A 49 4.00 -0.68 -8.75
N VAL A 50 4.61 0.40 -8.27
CA VAL A 50 6.02 0.40 -7.83
C VAL A 50 6.25 -0.55 -6.66
N LEU A 51 5.25 -0.74 -5.79
CA LEU A 51 5.37 -1.55 -4.58
C LEU A 51 5.22 -3.05 -4.81
N GLY A 52 4.88 -3.51 -6.02
CA GLY A 52 4.67 -4.93 -6.32
C GLY A 52 3.57 -5.58 -5.47
N VAL A 53 2.62 -4.77 -5.00
CA VAL A 53 1.50 -5.20 -4.17
C VAL A 53 0.34 -5.67 -5.05
N ASN A 54 -0.17 -6.88 -4.81
CA ASN A 54 -1.53 -7.22 -5.22
C ASN A 54 -2.50 -6.38 -4.39
N GLY A 55 -3.23 -5.46 -5.01
CA GLY A 55 -4.33 -4.74 -4.34
C GLY A 55 -4.33 -3.22 -4.44
N GLY A 56 -3.78 -2.62 -5.50
CA GLY A 56 -4.19 -1.26 -5.88
C GLY A 56 -5.67 -1.27 -6.25
N ALA A 57 -6.54 -0.91 -5.30
CA ALA A 57 -7.97 -0.74 -5.55
C ALA A 57 -8.24 0.76 -5.65
N VAL A 58 -8.52 1.20 -6.88
CA VAL A 58 -9.12 2.49 -7.17
C VAL A 58 -10.62 2.39 -6.82
N MET A 59 -11.12 3.31 -6.01
CA MET A 59 -12.56 3.57 -5.81
C MET A 59 -12.81 5.05 -5.99
#